data_AF-A0A9D7NLY2-F1
#
_entry.id   AF-A0A9D7NLY2-F1
#
_cell.length_a   1.000
_cell.length_b   1.000
_cell.length_c   1.000
_cell.angle_alpha   90.00
_cell.angle_beta   90.00
_cell.angle_gamma   90.00
#
_symmetry.space_group_name_H-M   'P 1'
#
loop_
_entity.id
_entity.type
_entity.pdbx_description
1 polymer ?
#
loop_
_entity_poly.entity_id
_entity_poly.type
_entity_poly.pdbx_seq_one_letter_code
_entity_poly.pdbx_strand_id
1 'polypeptide(L)'
;MNFSGSTTSLKKALLLFISLNLAYNTFAQSRDSTKHVLNFTGAASVTNNGFSFIPSFSLGKPAAIFNFNVNGGKRLSFEPEFRFALEGAKPWSFIFIWRYKLVNAEKFKLTIGTHLPALNFKTVPVVKNGAAQDLIQVQRFFPVLELAPNYLISKNISIGAFYLYGHSRK
;
A
#
# COMPACT_ATOMS: atom_id res chain seq x y z
N MET A 1 -42.02 -26.00 -46.41
CA MET A 1 -40.58 -26.23 -46.12
C MET A 1 -40.10 -25.08 -45.25
N ASN A 2 -40.00 -25.30 -43.93
CA ASN A 2 -39.81 -24.22 -42.96
C ASN A 2 -38.31 -23.89 -42.77
N PHE A 3 -37.85 -22.79 -43.37
CA PHE A 3 -36.49 -22.25 -43.19
C PHE A 3 -36.36 -21.48 -41.85
N SER A 4 -36.67 -22.13 -40.73
CA SER A 4 -36.53 -21.53 -39.39
C SER A 4 -35.04 -21.41 -38.95
N GLY A 5 -34.16 -22.30 -39.43
CA GLY A 5 -32.74 -22.30 -39.06
C GLY A 5 -31.86 -21.22 -39.73
N SER A 6 -32.32 -20.63 -40.82
CA SER A 6 -31.54 -19.66 -41.62
C SER A 6 -31.32 -18.32 -40.90
N THR A 7 -32.37 -17.83 -40.22
CA THR A 7 -32.34 -16.50 -39.57
C THR A 7 -31.38 -16.45 -38.37
N THR A 8 -31.25 -17.56 -37.63
CA THR A 8 -30.35 -17.67 -36.48
C THR A 8 -28.88 -17.73 -36.91
N SER A 9 -28.58 -18.40 -38.03
CA SER A 9 -27.23 -18.44 -38.60
C SER A 9 -26.82 -17.07 -39.13
N LEU A 10 -27.74 -16.37 -39.81
CA LEU A 10 -27.50 -15.02 -40.31
C LEU A 10 -27.25 -14.01 -39.18
N LYS A 11 -28.00 -14.09 -38.07
CA LYS A 11 -27.78 -13.24 -36.88
C LYS A 11 -26.41 -13.48 -36.25
N LYS A 12 -25.95 -14.74 -36.18
CA LYS A 12 -24.61 -15.07 -35.67
C LYS A 12 -23.51 -14.55 -36.58
N ALA A 13 -23.67 -14.67 -37.89
CA ALA A 13 -22.73 -14.13 -38.87
C ALA A 13 -22.66 -12.59 -38.80
N LEU A 14 -23.81 -11.92 -38.62
CA LEU A 14 -23.88 -10.47 -38.43
C LEU A 14 -23.18 -10.04 -37.13
N LEU A 15 -23.43 -10.74 -36.02
CA LEU A 15 -22.76 -10.50 -34.74
C LEU A 15 -21.25 -10.68 -34.85
N LEU A 16 -20.79 -11.73 -35.54
CA LEU A 16 -19.37 -11.97 -35.77
C LEU A 16 -18.75 -10.85 -36.60
N PHE A 17 -19.41 -10.44 -37.67
CA PHE A 17 -18.96 -9.35 -38.54
C PHE A 17 -18.86 -8.01 -37.78
N ILE A 18 -19.86 -7.70 -36.94
CA ILE A 18 -19.81 -6.53 -36.06
C ILE A 18 -18.63 -6.63 -35.10
N SER A 19 -18.45 -7.78 -34.43
CA SER A 19 -17.36 -7.97 -33.46
C SER A 19 -15.97 -7.84 -34.10
N LEU A 20 -15.78 -8.31 -35.33
CA LEU A 20 -14.55 -8.15 -36.09
C LEU A 20 -14.26 -6.69 -36.43
N ASN A 21 -15.28 -5.93 -36.85
CA ASN A 21 -15.13 -4.49 -37.18
C ASN A 21 -14.83 -3.63 -35.94
N LEU A 22 -15.35 -4.02 -34.76
CA LEU A 22 -14.99 -3.38 -33.48
C LEU A 22 -13.53 -3.64 -33.08
N ALA A 23 -12.98 -4.82 -33.41
CA ALA A 23 -11.58 -5.14 -33.13
C ALA A 23 -10.60 -4.33 -34.02
N TYR A 24 -10.97 -4.02 -35.27
CA TYR A 24 -10.13 -3.24 -36.19
C TYR A 24 -9.88 -1.78 -35.74
N ASN A 25 -10.76 -1.21 -34.91
CA ASN A 25 -10.62 0.16 -34.40
C ASN A 25 -9.95 0.24 -33.03
N THR A 26 -9.31 -0.85 -32.57
CA THR A 26 -8.53 -0.81 -31.33
C THR A 26 -7.17 -0.16 -31.58
N PHE A 27 -7.11 1.16 -31.40
CA PHE A 27 -5.83 1.86 -31.34
C PHE A 27 -5.13 1.47 -30.03
N ALA A 28 -3.98 0.80 -30.15
CA ALA A 28 -3.05 0.68 -29.03
C ALA A 28 -2.63 2.09 -28.58
N GLN A 29 -2.55 2.31 -27.27
CA GLN A 29 -2.19 3.60 -26.68
C GLN A 29 -0.90 4.13 -27.32
N SER A 30 -0.94 5.38 -27.80
CA SER A 30 0.26 6.07 -28.27
C SER A 30 1.25 6.14 -27.11
N ARG A 31 2.52 5.82 -27.36
CA ARG A 31 3.58 5.90 -26.36
C ARG A 31 3.68 7.34 -25.86
N ASP A 32 3.15 7.60 -24.67
CA ASP A 32 3.22 8.89 -24.00
C ASP A 32 4.71 9.28 -23.82
N SER A 33 5.07 10.47 -24.30
CA SER A 33 6.42 11.03 -24.22
C SER A 33 6.77 11.48 -22.80
N THR A 34 5.79 11.51 -21.89
CA THR A 34 6.00 11.79 -20.48
C THR A 34 6.61 10.55 -19.82
N LYS A 35 7.93 10.57 -19.57
CA LYS A 35 8.63 9.57 -18.75
C LYS A 35 8.12 9.63 -17.31
N HIS A 36 6.95 9.08 -17.03
CA HIS A 36 6.53 8.77 -15.66
C HIS A 36 7.41 7.62 -15.18
N VAL A 37 8.54 7.97 -14.57
CA VAL A 37 9.43 6.99 -13.94
C VAL A 37 8.74 6.51 -12.66
N LEU A 38 7.93 5.47 -12.81
CA LEU A 38 7.42 4.68 -11.69
C LEU A 38 8.54 3.76 -11.23
N ASN A 39 9.06 4.00 -10.03
CA ASN A 39 10.05 3.10 -9.42
C ASN A 39 9.37 2.25 -8.35
N PHE A 40 9.61 0.95 -8.41
CA PHE A 40 9.17 0.00 -7.40
C PHE A 40 10.38 -0.59 -6.68
N THR A 41 10.35 -0.62 -5.36
CA THR A 41 11.37 -1.29 -4.55
C THR A 41 10.69 -2.06 -3.43
N GLY A 42 11.23 -3.23 -3.10
CA GLY A 42 10.75 -4.07 -2.01
C GLY A 42 11.91 -4.57 -1.16
N ALA A 43 11.68 -4.75 0.13
CA ALA A 43 12.62 -5.35 1.06
C ALA A 43 11.86 -6.28 2.02
N ALA A 44 12.48 -7.41 2.36
CA ALA A 44 12.00 -8.34 3.36
C ALA A 44 13.05 -8.49 4.46
N SER A 45 12.60 -8.55 5.72
CA SER A 45 13.49 -8.72 6.88
C SER A 45 12.83 -9.57 7.95
N VAL A 46 13.66 -10.23 8.76
CA VAL A 46 13.26 -10.94 9.97
C VAL A 46 13.96 -10.33 11.18
N THR A 47 13.25 -10.25 12.30
CA THR A 47 13.78 -9.72 13.57
C THR A 47 13.35 -10.64 14.72
N ASN A 48 14.15 -10.69 15.79
CA ASN A 48 13.77 -11.34 17.04
C ASN A 48 12.91 -10.44 17.95
N ASN A 49 12.81 -9.14 17.63
CA ASN A 49 12.04 -8.16 18.38
C ASN A 49 11.32 -7.19 17.42
N GLY A 50 10.03 -7.45 17.17
CA GLY A 50 9.17 -6.61 16.34
C GLY A 50 8.93 -5.25 16.98
N PHE A 51 9.73 -4.26 16.57
CA PHE A 51 9.65 -2.87 17.02
C PHE A 51 8.85 -1.98 16.06
N SER A 52 8.14 -0.98 16.59
CA SER A 52 7.44 0.04 15.80
C SER A 52 7.65 1.45 16.38
N PHE A 53 7.79 2.45 15.51
CA PHE A 53 7.81 3.87 15.91
C PHE A 53 6.48 4.35 16.49
N ILE A 54 5.37 3.71 16.14
CA ILE A 54 4.08 3.94 16.81
C ILE A 54 4.06 3.01 18.04
N PRO A 55 4.18 3.51 19.29
CA PRO A 55 4.45 2.64 20.44
C PRO A 55 3.40 1.56 20.66
N SER A 56 2.12 1.87 20.44
CA SER A 56 1.01 0.93 20.57
C SER A 56 1.01 -0.20 19.53
N PHE A 57 1.88 -0.10 18.52
CA PHE A 57 2.06 -1.10 17.47
C PHE A 57 3.24 -2.01 17.78
N SER A 58 4.10 -1.79 18.78
CA SER A 58 5.22 -2.70 19.04
C SER A 58 4.74 -4.11 19.44
N LEU A 59 5.38 -5.16 18.89
CA LEU A 59 5.04 -6.56 19.14
C LEU A 59 5.85 -7.17 20.29
N GLY A 60 7.16 -6.86 20.36
CA GLY A 60 8.05 -7.46 21.35
C GLY A 60 8.43 -8.93 21.09
N LYS A 61 8.06 -9.49 19.94
CA LYS A 61 8.28 -10.90 19.56
C LYS A 61 8.94 -11.03 18.18
N PRO A 62 9.45 -12.21 17.80
CA PRO A 62 9.99 -12.43 16.47
C PRO A 62 8.98 -12.13 15.36
N ALA A 63 9.42 -11.42 14.32
CA ALA A 63 8.55 -10.92 13.26
C ALA A 63 9.22 -10.97 11.88
N ALA A 64 8.40 -11.14 10.86
CA ALA A 64 8.74 -10.91 9.46
C ALA A 64 8.12 -9.58 8.99
N ILE A 65 8.89 -8.78 8.27
CA ILE A 65 8.50 -7.45 7.79
C ILE A 65 8.78 -7.36 6.29
N PHE A 66 7.78 -6.91 5.54
CA PHE A 66 7.84 -6.64 4.11
C PHE A 66 7.56 -5.17 3.87
N ASN A 67 8.55 -4.44 3.37
CA ASN A 67 8.45 -3.02 3.07
C ASN A 67 8.44 -2.86 1.55
N PHE A 68 7.51 -2.06 1.03
CA PHE A 68 7.50 -1.68 -0.37
C PHE A 68 7.56 -0.17 -0.51
N ASN A 69 8.07 0.31 -1.64
CA ASN A 69 8.08 1.71 -2.02
C ASN A 69 7.69 1.80 -3.49
N VAL A 70 6.57 2.48 -3.74
CA VAL A 70 6.10 2.86 -5.07
C VAL A 70 6.32 4.37 -5.20
N ASN A 71 7.33 4.77 -5.98
CA ASN A 71 7.62 6.17 -6.22
C ASN A 71 6.93 6.64 -7.51
N GLY A 72 5.89 7.46 -7.37
CA GLY A 72 5.12 8.05 -8.45
C GLY A 72 5.80 9.28 -9.06
N GLY A 73 7.07 9.15 -9.46
CA GLY A 73 7.86 10.21 -10.08
C GLY A 73 8.91 10.83 -9.16
N LYS A 74 8.84 12.15 -8.92
CA LYS A 74 9.90 12.87 -8.18
C LYS A 74 9.57 13.15 -6.71
N ARG A 75 8.28 13.24 -6.35
CA ARG A 75 7.84 13.79 -5.06
C ARG A 75 6.89 12.89 -4.27
N LEU A 76 5.98 12.18 -4.92
CA LEU A 76 4.98 11.33 -4.26
C LEU A 76 5.47 9.89 -4.17
N SER A 77 5.38 9.30 -2.99
CA SER A 77 5.57 7.86 -2.78
C SER A 77 4.45 7.24 -1.96
N PHE A 78 4.18 5.98 -2.27
CA PHE A 78 3.31 5.10 -1.50
C PHE A 78 4.15 3.94 -0.98
N GLU A 79 4.20 3.80 0.34
CA GLU A 79 5.15 2.93 1.04
C GLU A 79 4.38 2.00 1.98
N PRO A 80 3.77 0.91 1.47
CA PRO A 80 3.06 -0.02 2.31
C PRO A 80 4.05 -0.95 3.04
N GLU A 81 3.77 -1.17 4.31
CA GLU A 81 4.50 -2.09 5.16
C GLU A 81 3.56 -3.20 5.66
N PHE A 82 3.96 -4.45 5.47
CA PHE A 82 3.25 -5.61 5.97
C PHE A 82 4.10 -6.34 7.01
N ARG A 83 3.58 -6.45 8.22
CA ARG A 83 4.30 -7.06 9.34
C ARG A 83 3.52 -8.23 9.91
N PHE A 84 4.23 -9.32 10.17
CA PHE A 84 3.68 -10.58 10.67
C PHE A 84 4.49 -11.05 11.86
N ALA A 85 3.81 -11.54 12.91
CA ALA A 85 4.46 -12.33 13.94
C ALA A 85 4.88 -13.67 13.34
N LEU A 86 6.11 -14.12 13.60
CA LEU A 86 6.56 -15.44 13.16
C LEU A 86 5.82 -16.56 13.90
N GLU A 87 5.43 -16.30 15.15
CA GLU A 87 4.60 -17.20 15.94
C GLU A 87 3.18 -17.27 15.33
N GLY A 88 2.83 -18.45 14.80
CA GLY A 88 1.52 -18.70 14.19
C GLY A 88 1.23 -17.89 12.92
N ALA A 89 2.25 -17.27 12.31
CA ALA A 89 2.14 -16.43 11.11
C ALA A 89 1.04 -15.36 11.19
N LYS A 90 0.74 -14.86 12.40
CA LYS A 90 -0.38 -13.94 12.62
C LYS A 90 -0.03 -12.56 12.05
N PRO A 91 -0.98 -11.87 11.37
CA PRO A 91 -0.77 -10.48 10.99
C PRO A 91 -0.56 -9.65 12.26
N TRP A 92 0.39 -8.73 12.21
CA TRP A 92 0.74 -7.87 13.34
C TRP A 92 0.37 -6.42 13.05
N SER A 93 0.86 -5.84 11.95
CA SER A 93 0.46 -4.50 11.55
C SER A 93 0.63 -4.28 10.06
N PHE A 94 -0.34 -3.62 9.44
CA PHE A 94 -0.26 -3.15 8.06
C PHE A 94 -0.33 -1.63 8.04
N ILE A 95 0.68 -0.98 7.47
CA ILE A 95 0.82 0.47 7.50
C ILE A 95 0.92 0.97 6.07
N PHE A 96 -0.03 1.79 5.66
CA PHE A 96 -0.08 2.35 4.32
C PHE A 96 0.37 3.79 4.37
N ILE A 97 1.63 4.04 4.02
CA ILE A 97 2.24 5.35 4.17
C ILE A 97 2.19 6.10 2.84
N TRP A 98 1.66 7.31 2.87
CA TRP A 98 1.71 8.25 1.75
C TRP A 98 2.70 9.36 2.10
N ARG A 99 3.72 9.57 1.28
CA ARG A 99 4.71 10.65 1.50
C ARG A 99 4.79 11.58 0.29
N TYR A 100 4.89 12.87 0.56
CA TYR A 100 5.14 13.90 -0.43
C TYR A 100 6.34 14.76 -0.03
N LYS A 101 7.33 14.85 -0.91
CA LYS A 101 8.48 15.75 -0.76
C LYS A 101 8.02 17.18 -1.05
N LEU A 102 7.57 17.88 -0.01
CA LEU A 102 7.07 19.25 -0.08
C LEU A 102 8.19 20.22 -0.49
N VAL A 103 9.37 20.08 0.11
CA VAL A 103 10.58 20.82 -0.27
C VAL A 103 11.69 19.82 -0.58
N ASN A 104 12.35 19.99 -1.72
CA ASN A 104 13.49 19.16 -2.12
C ASN A 104 14.58 20.04 -2.74
N ALA A 105 15.10 20.97 -1.93
CA ALA A 105 16.21 21.84 -2.31
C ALA A 105 17.56 21.18 -1.95
N GLU A 106 18.66 21.82 -2.34
CA GLU A 106 20.02 21.28 -2.11
C GLU A 106 20.35 21.15 -0.61
N LYS A 107 20.09 22.20 0.17
CA LYS A 107 20.39 22.22 1.62
C LYS A 107 19.22 21.83 2.51
N PHE A 108 17.99 22.16 2.13
CA PHE A 108 16.81 21.91 2.96
C PHE A 108 15.80 21.01 2.24
N LYS A 109 15.35 19.99 2.95
CA LYS A 109 14.36 19.03 2.49
C LYS A 109 13.24 18.93 3.52
N LEU A 110 12.01 18.85 3.05
CA LEU A 110 10.84 18.69 3.88
C LEU A 110 9.93 17.65 3.25
N THR A 111 9.69 16.56 3.97
CA THR A 111 8.70 15.56 3.61
C THR A 111 7.53 15.66 4.57
N ILE A 112 6.33 15.63 4.00
CA ILE A 112 5.09 15.44 4.74
C ILE A 112 4.53 14.08 4.38
N GLY A 113 3.82 13.45 5.30
CA GLY A 113 3.18 12.17 5.02
C GLY A 113 1.99 11.88 5.90
N THR A 114 1.29 10.80 5.59
CA THR A 114 0.21 10.28 6.40
C THR A 114 0.20 8.75 6.37
N HIS A 115 -0.02 8.12 7.52
CA HIS A 115 -0.21 6.67 7.61
C HIS A 115 -1.71 6.41 7.58
N LEU A 116 -2.20 5.98 6.42
CA LEU A 116 -3.62 5.94 6.10
C LEU A 116 -3.97 4.79 5.14
N PRO A 117 -4.59 3.70 5.62
CA PRO A 117 -4.77 3.34 7.04
C PRO A 117 -3.48 2.89 7.73
N ALA A 118 -3.45 2.99 9.06
CA ALA A 118 -2.54 2.19 9.88
C ALA A 118 -3.36 1.18 10.69
N LEU A 119 -3.13 -0.11 10.44
CA LEU A 119 -3.87 -1.23 11.02
C LEU A 119 -2.97 -1.97 12.01
N ASN A 120 -3.47 -2.16 13.23
CA ASN A 120 -2.81 -2.94 14.26
C ASN A 120 -3.68 -4.13 14.64
N PHE A 121 -3.14 -5.34 14.55
CA PHE A 121 -3.84 -6.58 14.78
C PHE A 121 -3.48 -7.11 16.17
N LYS A 122 -4.49 -7.37 17.01
CA LYS A 122 -4.31 -7.94 18.34
C LYS A 122 -5.13 -9.21 18.47
N THR A 123 -4.52 -10.27 18.97
CA THR A 123 -5.27 -11.45 19.40
C THR A 123 -5.84 -11.18 20.79
N VAL A 124 -7.15 -11.27 20.91
CA VAL A 124 -7.87 -11.13 22.18
C VAL A 124 -8.65 -12.42 22.46
N PRO A 125 -8.54 -12.98 23.67
CA PRO A 125 -9.36 -14.13 24.05
C PRO A 125 -10.81 -13.67 24.27
N VAL A 126 -11.76 -14.33 23.62
CA VAL A 126 -13.18 -14.05 23.74
C VAL A 126 -13.93 -15.35 24.03
N VAL A 127 -14.84 -15.32 25.00
CA VAL A 127 -15.72 -16.46 25.27
C VAL A 127 -16.90 -16.38 24.31
N LYS A 128 -17.00 -17.34 23.39
CA LYS A 128 -18.11 -17.48 22.45
C LYS A 128 -18.76 -18.83 22.68
N ASN A 129 -20.05 -18.83 23.03
CA ASN A 129 -20.82 -20.05 23.33
C ASN A 129 -20.18 -20.92 24.44
N GLY A 130 -19.61 -20.29 25.48
CA GLY A 130 -18.98 -21.00 26.61
C GLY A 130 -17.58 -21.54 26.34
N ALA A 131 -17.04 -21.41 25.13
CA ALA A 131 -15.67 -21.79 24.79
C ALA A 131 -14.79 -20.55 24.58
N ALA A 132 -13.56 -20.58 25.10
CA ALA A 132 -12.56 -19.55 24.83
C ALA A 132 -12.06 -19.68 23.38
N GLN A 133 -12.15 -18.59 22.62
CA GLN A 133 -11.67 -18.50 21.25
C GLN A 133 -10.81 -17.26 21.08
N ASP A 134 -9.70 -17.41 20.35
CA ASP A 134 -8.86 -16.30 19.96
C ASP A 134 -9.50 -15.55 18.79
N LEU A 135 -9.83 -14.28 18.99
CA LEU A 135 -10.29 -13.39 17.92
C LEU A 135 -9.20 -12.38 17.58
N ILE A 136 -9.04 -12.12 16.28
CA ILE A 136 -8.18 -11.05 15.79
C ILE A 136 -9.00 -9.76 15.76
N GLN A 137 -8.69 -8.85 16.68
CA GLN A 137 -9.23 -7.50 16.69
C GLN A 137 -8.32 -6.57 15.87
N VAL A 138 -8.91 -5.82 14.95
CA VAL A 138 -8.20 -4.82 14.15
C VAL A 138 -8.44 -3.44 14.71
N GLN A 139 -7.39 -2.78 15.19
CA GLN A 139 -7.42 -1.38 15.59
C GLN A 139 -7.00 -0.52 14.40
N ARG A 140 -7.81 0.47 14.05
CA ARG A 140 -7.57 1.37 12.91
C ARG A 140 -7.14 2.73 13.43
N PHE A 141 -6.03 3.25 12.92
CA PHE A 141 -5.53 4.58 13.21
C PHE A 141 -5.71 5.45 11.96
N PHE A 142 -6.35 6.62 12.15
CA PHE A 142 -6.83 7.47 11.07
C PHE A 142 -6.85 8.94 11.49
N PRO A 143 -6.21 9.85 10.75
CA PRO A 143 -4.90 9.69 10.11
C PRO A 143 -3.75 9.82 11.12
N VAL A 144 -2.58 9.27 10.79
CA VAL A 144 -1.32 9.60 11.50
C VAL A 144 -0.49 10.52 10.60
N LEU A 145 -0.35 11.79 10.96
CA LEU A 145 0.41 12.78 10.21
C LEU A 145 1.90 12.63 10.50
N GLU A 146 2.71 12.79 9.45
CA GLU A 146 4.17 12.73 9.47
C GLU A 146 4.76 14.06 8.95
N LEU A 147 5.71 14.62 9.69
CA LEU A 147 6.49 15.79 9.30
C LEU A 147 7.98 15.50 9.52
N ALA A 148 8.76 15.58 8.45
CA ALA A 148 10.18 15.21 8.45
C ALA A 148 11.05 16.28 7.76
N PRO A 149 11.46 17.35 8.46
CA PRO A 149 12.47 18.28 7.97
C PRO A 149 13.87 17.67 8.06
N ASN A 150 14.71 17.93 7.07
CA ASN A 150 16.12 17.55 7.03
C ASN A 150 16.96 18.68 6.41
N TYR A 151 18.07 19.01 7.06
CA TYR A 151 19.02 20.03 6.63
C TYR A 151 20.40 19.41 6.44
N LEU A 152 20.98 19.60 5.25
CA LEU A 152 22.31 19.13 4.90
C LEU A 152 23.33 20.20 5.28
N ILE A 153 24.16 19.90 6.28
CA ILE A 153 25.25 20.77 6.74
C ILE A 153 26.43 20.68 5.77
N SER A 154 26.72 19.46 5.29
CA SER A 154 27.73 19.17 4.28
C SER A 154 27.27 18.02 3.39
N LYS A 155 28.12 17.57 2.45
CA LYS A 155 27.83 16.42 1.59
C LYS A 155 27.64 15.10 2.37
N ASN A 156 28.16 15.02 3.60
CA ASN A 156 28.16 13.79 4.41
C ASN A 156 27.49 13.97 5.77
N ILE A 157 27.09 15.19 6.14
CA ILE A 157 26.49 15.49 7.43
C ILE A 157 25.12 16.14 7.19
N SER A 158 24.08 15.54 7.77
CA SER A 158 22.75 16.13 7.81
C SER A 158 22.16 16.02 9.21
N ILE A 159 21.30 16.98 9.54
CA ILE A 159 20.49 16.96 10.76
C ILE A 159 19.02 16.99 10.36
N GLY A 160 18.19 16.22 11.04
CA GLY A 160 16.76 16.19 10.77
C GLY A 160 15.96 16.03 12.03
N ALA A 161 14.67 16.33 11.93
CA ALA A 161 13.69 16.01 12.95
C ALA A 161 12.59 15.13 12.33
N PHE A 162 11.88 14.41 13.17
CA PHE A 162 10.78 13.56 12.77
C PHE A 162 9.64 13.71 13.77
N TYR A 163 8.48 14.13 13.31
CA TYR A 163 7.30 14.33 14.12
C TYR A 163 6.14 13.49 13.58
N LEU A 164 5.55 12.66 14.44
CA LEU A 164 4.36 11.88 14.16
C LEU A 164 3.23 12.30 15.10
N TYR A 165 2.06 12.60 14.54
CA TYR A 165 0.85 12.88 15.30
C TYR A 165 -0.30 12.01 14.81
N GLY A 166 -0.87 11.20 15.69
CA GLY A 166 -2.00 10.35 15.32
C GLY A 166 -2.90 10.07 16.50
N HIS A 167 -4.19 9.85 16.22
CA HIS A 167 -5.19 9.49 17.21
C HIS A 167 -5.83 8.14 16.85
N SER A 168 -6.04 7.30 17.86
CA SER A 168 -6.75 6.03 17.71
C SER A 168 -8.23 6.23 18.00
N ARG A 169 -9.12 5.74 17.14
CA ARG A 169 -10.53 5.55 17.50
C ARG A 169 -10.72 4.06 17.84
N LYS A 170 -11.30 3.80 19.02
CA LYS A 170 -11.61 2.43 19.48
C LYS A 170 -12.73 1.82 18.66
#